data_AF-A0A8H5I586-F1
#
_entry.id   AF-A0A8H5I586-F1
#
_cell.length_a   1.000
_cell.length_b   1.000
_cell.length_c   1.000
_cell.angle_alpha   90.00
_cell.angle_beta   90.00
_cell.angle_gamma   90.00
#
_symmetry.space_group_name_H-M   'P 1'
#
loop_
_entity.id
_entity.type
_entity.pdbx_description
1 polymer ?
#
loop_
_entity_poly.entity_id
_entity_poly.type
_entity_poly.pdbx_seq_one_letter_code
_entity_poly.pdbx_strand_id
1 'polypeptide(L)'
;MKFSAAVFTLLAATGVTAAPAAESVNMMASTPQWTIRDAKRYCRSDDSICNWKFGIDTGDGKPYECRYDVKGPGASKKRSAGPSTCGDFTITSG
;
A
#
# COMPACT_ATOMS: atom_id res chain seq x y z
N MET A 1 16.30 0.46 -68.18
CA MET A 1 15.34 0.55 -67.05
C MET A 1 16.11 1.02 -65.83
N LYS A 2 15.95 2.28 -65.44
CA LYS A 2 16.77 2.96 -64.43
C LYS A 2 15.82 3.85 -63.60
N PHE A 3 16.02 3.85 -62.28
CA PHE A 3 15.36 4.66 -61.24
C PHE A 3 13.90 4.23 -60.92
N SER A 4 13.44 4.10 -59.68
CA SER A 4 13.89 4.65 -58.40
C SER A 4 13.45 3.72 -57.27
N ALA A 5 14.34 3.40 -56.33
CA ALA A 5 13.96 2.80 -55.06
C ALA A 5 13.50 3.93 -54.11
N ALA A 6 12.20 3.99 -53.80
CA ALA A 6 11.69 4.86 -52.75
C ALA A 6 11.90 4.16 -51.39
N VAL A 7 12.84 4.67 -50.59
CA VAL A 7 13.01 4.26 -49.19
C VAL A 7 12.15 5.19 -48.33
N PHE A 8 11.11 4.63 -47.73
CA PHE A 8 10.23 5.31 -46.79
C PHE A 8 10.96 5.54 -45.45
N THR A 9 11.13 6.80 -45.06
CA THR A 9 11.61 7.19 -43.74
C THR A 9 10.48 7.07 -42.72
N LEU A 10 10.51 6.03 -41.89
CA LEU A 10 9.62 5.89 -40.74
C LEU A 10 10.12 6.78 -39.59
N LEU A 11 9.50 7.95 -39.44
CA LEU A 11 9.67 8.80 -38.26
C LEU A 11 8.85 8.21 -37.11
N ALA A 12 9.47 7.40 -36.26
CA ALA A 12 8.84 6.93 -35.03
C ALA A 12 8.74 8.09 -34.03
N ALA A 13 7.60 8.79 -34.04
CA ALA A 13 7.25 9.73 -32.99
C ALA A 13 7.01 8.94 -31.68
N THR A 14 8.01 8.88 -30.81
CA THR A 14 7.84 8.44 -29.43
C THR A 14 7.03 9.51 -28.68
N GLY A 15 5.71 9.39 -28.74
CA GLY A 15 4.82 10.14 -27.88
C GLY A 15 5.05 9.71 -26.43
N VAL A 16 5.86 10.47 -25.68
CA VAL A 16 5.91 10.36 -24.23
C VAL A 16 4.60 10.94 -23.72
N THR A 17 3.63 10.06 -23.43
CA THR A 17 2.47 10.47 -22.64
C THR A 17 2.97 10.74 -21.23
N ALA A 18 2.98 12.01 -20.83
CA ALA A 18 3.19 12.35 -19.43
C ALA A 18 2.10 11.64 -18.62
N ALA A 19 2.50 10.73 -17.73
CA ALA A 19 1.57 10.17 -16.76
C ALA A 19 0.92 11.34 -16.00
N PRO A 20 -0.40 11.29 -15.73
CA PRO A 20 -1.02 12.30 -14.89
C PRO A 20 -0.20 12.41 -13.61
N ALA A 21 0.25 13.63 -13.29
CA ALA A 21 0.91 13.88 -12.03
C ALA A 21 -0.04 13.41 -10.93
N ALA A 22 0.46 12.58 -10.02
CA ALA A 22 -0.30 12.18 -8.84
C ALA A 22 -0.85 13.46 -8.19
N GLU A 23 -2.15 13.49 -7.92
CA GLU A 23 -2.77 14.62 -7.22
C GLU A 23 -1.93 14.92 -5.97
N SER A 24 -1.48 16.17 -5.86
CA SER A 24 -0.76 16.66 -4.70
C SER A 24 -1.70 16.58 -3.51
N VAL A 25 -1.57 15.52 -2.71
CA VAL A 25 -2.24 15.44 -1.42
C VAL A 25 -1.72 16.58 -0.55
N ASN A 26 -2.61 17.50 -0.21
CA ASN A 26 -2.27 18.60 0.68
C ASN A 26 -2.06 18.04 2.09
N MET A 27 -0.81 17.87 2.50
CA MET A 27 -0.44 17.45 3.86
C MET A 27 -0.81 18.48 4.94
N MET A 28 -1.32 19.65 4.53
CA MET A 28 -1.87 20.71 5.40
C MET A 28 -3.41 20.76 5.36
N ALA A 29 -4.08 19.81 4.71
CA ALA A 29 -5.53 19.74 4.73
C ALA A 29 -6.01 19.46 6.16
N SER A 30 -7.05 20.17 6.61
CA SER A 30 -7.78 19.93 7.87
C SER A 30 -8.57 18.61 7.85
N THR A 31 -8.12 17.61 7.09
CA THR A 31 -8.66 16.26 7.16
C THR A 31 -8.33 15.67 8.53
N PRO A 32 -9.21 14.85 9.13
CA PRO A 32 -8.95 14.26 10.44
C PRO A 32 -7.60 13.54 10.41
N GLN A 33 -6.67 14.05 11.21
CA GLN A 33 -5.34 13.46 11.36
C GLN A 33 -5.52 12.19 12.18
N TRP A 34 -5.61 11.06 11.49
CA TRP A 34 -5.66 9.77 12.16
C TRP A 34 -4.24 9.29 12.51
N THR A 35 -4.12 8.59 13.64
CA THR A 35 -2.85 8.09 14.16
C THR A 35 -2.96 6.63 14.53
N ILE A 36 -1.90 5.87 14.25
CA ILE A 36 -1.74 4.53 14.83
C ILE A 36 -1.09 4.68 16.19
N ARG A 37 -1.68 4.06 17.22
CA ARG A 37 -1.20 4.12 18.61
C ARG A 37 -0.87 2.73 19.13
N ASP A 38 0.06 2.69 20.08
CA ASP A 38 0.39 1.49 20.88
C ASP A 38 0.68 0.22 20.06
N ALA A 39 1.30 0.39 18.88
CA ALA A 39 1.59 -0.72 17.98
C ALA A 39 2.58 -1.71 18.61
N LYS A 40 2.10 -2.93 18.83
CA LYS A 40 2.85 -4.04 19.42
C LYS A 40 2.74 -5.27 18.55
N ARG A 41 3.87 -5.93 18.32
CA ARG A 41 3.96 -7.21 17.63
C ARG A 41 4.34 -8.31 18.61
N TYR A 42 3.63 -9.42 18.54
CA TYR A 42 3.95 -10.65 19.26
C TYR A 42 3.96 -11.82 18.29
N CYS A 43 5.05 -12.58 18.25
CA CYS A 43 5.14 -13.81 17.47
C CYS A 43 5.13 -15.02 18.41
N ARG A 44 4.39 -16.05 18.03
CA ARG A 44 4.47 -17.36 18.71
C ARG A 44 5.89 -17.92 18.56
N SER A 45 6.32 -18.72 19.53
CA SER A 45 7.63 -19.38 19.51
C SER A 45 7.80 -20.36 18.33
N ASP A 46 6.71 -20.96 17.88
CA ASP A 46 6.67 -21.84 16.70
C ASP A 46 6.68 -21.08 15.36
N ASP A 47 6.72 -19.74 15.39
CA ASP A 47 6.68 -18.85 14.24
C ASP A 47 5.53 -19.13 13.25
N SER A 48 4.43 -19.71 13.75
CA SER A 48 3.24 -20.02 12.96
C SER A 48 2.30 -18.82 12.82
N ILE A 49 2.35 -17.90 13.80
CA ILE A 49 1.52 -16.69 13.84
C ILE A 49 2.32 -15.55 14.48
N CYS A 50 2.28 -14.39 13.84
CA CYS A 50 2.62 -13.11 14.45
C CYS A 50 1.38 -12.22 14.49
N ASN A 51 0.99 -11.84 15.70
CA ASN A 51 -0.10 -10.92 15.93
C ASN A 51 0.41 -9.49 16.11
N TRP A 52 -0.25 -8.56 15.44
CA TRP A 52 -0.16 -7.14 15.69
C TRP A 52 -1.38 -6.68 16.49
N LYS A 53 -1.14 -5.82 17.48
CA LYS A 53 -2.15 -5.05 18.20
C LYS A 53 -1.80 -3.58 18.11
N PHE A 54 -2.77 -2.75 17.77
CA PHE A 54 -2.59 -1.31 17.65
C PHE A 54 -3.95 -0.62 17.69
N GLY A 55 -3.98 0.63 18.13
CA GLY A 55 -5.15 1.50 18.03
C GLY A 55 -5.12 2.33 16.74
N ILE A 56 -6.27 2.58 16.13
CA ILE A 56 -6.44 3.65 15.13
C ILE A 56 -7.28 4.75 15.77
N ASP A 57 -6.65 5.88 16.09
CA ASP A 57 -7.34 7.06 16.61
C ASP A 57 -7.58 8.03 15.44
N THR A 58 -8.84 8.26 15.11
CA THR A 58 -9.28 9.18 14.04
C THR A 58 -9.37 10.64 14.49
N GLY A 59 -9.14 10.92 15.78
CA GLY A 59 -9.41 12.23 16.40
C GLY A 59 -10.88 12.43 16.78
N ASP A 60 -11.76 11.54 16.33
CA ASP A 60 -13.21 11.61 16.53
C ASP A 60 -13.69 10.42 17.36
N GLY A 61 -13.73 10.59 18.68
CA GLY A 61 -14.27 9.59 19.59
C GLY A 61 -13.25 8.57 20.10
N LYS A 62 -13.68 7.31 20.27
CA LYS A 62 -12.84 6.25 20.83
C LYS A 62 -11.99 5.60 19.73
N PRO A 63 -10.68 5.37 19.95
CA PRO A 63 -9.84 4.65 19.00
C PRO A 63 -10.36 3.24 18.68
N TYR A 64 -10.16 2.80 17.45
CA TYR A 64 -10.40 1.42 17.03
C TYR A 64 -9.27 0.53 17.54
N GLU A 65 -9.58 -0.41 18.43
CA GLU A 65 -8.62 -1.41 18.89
C GLU A 65 -8.49 -2.54 17.87
N CYS A 66 -7.39 -2.54 17.12
CA CYS A 66 -7.17 -3.45 16.01
C CYS A 66 -6.28 -4.62 16.37
N ARG A 67 -6.64 -5.79 15.82
CA ARG A 67 -5.84 -7.01 15.84
C ARG A 67 -5.61 -7.47 14.40
N TYR A 68 -4.36 -7.73 14.06
CA TYR A 68 -3.98 -8.20 12.73
C TYR A 68 -3.04 -9.41 12.81
N ASP A 69 -3.46 -10.55 12.24
CA ASP A 69 -2.71 -11.80 12.31
C ASP A 69 -1.99 -12.11 10.99
N VAL A 70 -0.67 -12.23 11.07
CA VAL A 70 0.16 -12.80 10.02
C VAL A 70 0.30 -14.28 10.33
N LYS A 71 -0.25 -15.16 9.48
CA LYS A 71 -0.28 -16.62 9.70
C LYS A 71 0.54 -17.40 8.67
N GLY A 72 1.03 -18.55 9.10
CA GLY A 72 1.73 -19.55 8.30
C GLY A 72 3.18 -19.76 8.75
N PRO A 73 3.88 -20.76 8.19
CA PRO A 73 5.28 -21.01 8.51
C PRO A 73 6.13 -19.78 8.26
N GLY A 74 7.00 -19.42 9.20
CA GLY A 74 7.84 -18.24 9.07
C GLY A 74 7.03 -16.94 9.15
N ALA A 75 5.94 -16.89 9.92
CA ALA A 75 5.05 -15.72 10.03
C ALA A 75 5.82 -14.43 10.33
N SER A 76 6.93 -14.53 11.07
CA SER A 76 7.82 -13.41 11.37
C SER A 76 8.42 -12.74 10.13
N LYS A 77 8.56 -13.50 9.03
CA LYS A 77 9.27 -13.13 7.78
C LYS A 77 8.34 -12.90 6.60
N LYS A 78 7.03 -13.14 6.77
CA LYS A 78 6.06 -12.91 5.70
C LYS A 78 6.00 -11.42 5.39
N ARG A 79 6.12 -11.09 4.10
CA ARG A 79 6.02 -9.72 3.59
C ARG A 79 4.58 -9.24 3.59
N SER A 80 3.67 -10.08 3.09
CA SER A 80 2.25 -9.76 2.99
C SER A 80 1.35 -10.69 3.78
N ALA A 81 0.27 -10.12 4.30
CA ALA A 81 -0.85 -10.82 4.91
C ALA A 81 -2.13 -9.96 4.81
N GLY A 82 -3.25 -10.51 5.25
CA GLY A 82 -4.56 -9.85 5.14
C GLY A 82 -5.23 -10.08 3.78
N PRO A 83 -6.32 -9.35 3.48
CA PRO A 83 -6.89 -8.25 4.27
C PRO A 83 -7.55 -8.70 5.58
N SER A 84 -7.59 -7.80 6.57
CA SER A 84 -8.38 -7.94 7.80
C SER A 84 -9.14 -6.66 8.06
N THR A 85 -10.37 -6.74 8.56
CA THR A 85 -11.15 -5.56 8.94
C THR A 85 -10.88 -5.15 10.39
N CYS A 86 -10.94 -3.84 10.66
CA CYS A 86 -10.93 -3.25 11.99
C CYS A 86 -11.78 -1.98 11.99
N GLY A 87 -13.02 -2.08 12.47
CA GLY A 87 -14.00 -1.01 12.29
C GLY A 87 -14.16 -0.69 10.81
N ASP A 88 -14.01 0.60 10.47
CA ASP A 88 -14.12 1.10 9.09
C ASP A 88 -12.86 0.88 8.25
N PHE A 89 -11.78 0.34 8.84
CA PHE A 89 -10.48 0.19 8.19
C PHE A 89 -10.26 -1.23 7.66
N THR A 90 -9.60 -1.32 6.50
CA THR A 90 -9.04 -2.57 5.99
C THR A 90 -7.52 -2.54 6.15
N ILE A 91 -7.00 -3.56 6.83
CA ILE A 91 -5.59 -3.70 7.18
C ILE A 91 -4.95 -4.76 6.28
N THR A 92 -3.86 -4.38 5.62
CA THR A 92 -3.00 -5.25 4.81
C THR A 92 -1.54 -5.04 5.21
N SER A 93 -0.66 -5.96 4.81
CA SER A 93 0.79 -5.77 4.87
C SER A 93 1.40 -6.11 3.51
N GLY A 94 2.55 -5.50 3.19
CA GLY A 94 3.24 -5.63 1.89
C GLY A 94 4.75 -5.63 2.05
#